data_AF-A1T9E9-F1
#
_entry.id   AF-A1T9E9-F1
#
_cell.length_a   1.000
_cell.length_b   1.000
_cell.length_c   1.000
_cell.angle_alpha   90.00
_cell.angle_beta   90.00
_cell.angle_gamma   90.00
#
_symmetry.space_group_name_H-M   'P 1'
#
loop_
_entity.id
_entity.type
_entity.pdbx_description
1 polymer ?
#
loop_
_entity_poly.entity_id
_entity_poly.type
_entity_poly.pdbx_seq_one_letter_code
_entity_poly.pdbx_strand_id
1 'polypeptide(L)'
;MSTLWLYARIQGMALLFGLVGPIFLFVYFAAQPDPTLRWMYWWGLLITAADILIALAVTDSVVSRDRDIADKAARLPRSRRD
;
A
#
# COMPACT_ATOMS: atom_id res chain seq x y z
N MET A 1 13.59 12.85 18.35
CA MET A 1 13.82 11.39 18.21
C MET A 1 13.66 11.01 16.74
N SER A 2 14.78 10.64 16.11
CA SER A 2 14.90 9.57 15.11
C SER A 2 13.83 9.49 14.01
N THR A 3 14.06 10.15 12.87
CA THR A 3 13.32 9.89 11.62
C THR A 3 13.26 8.38 11.29
N LEU A 4 14.30 7.64 11.68
CA LEU A 4 14.35 6.18 11.57
C LEU A 4 13.25 5.48 12.38
N TRP A 5 12.92 6.00 13.56
CA TRP A 5 11.86 5.42 14.40
C TRP A 5 10.46 5.76 13.86
N LEU A 6 10.26 6.94 13.27
CA LEU A 6 9.01 7.22 12.56
C LEU A 6 8.83 6.28 11.36
N TYR A 7 9.90 6.06 10.58
CA TYR A 7 9.88 5.19 9.42
C TYR A 7 9.59 3.73 9.81
N ALA A 8 10.30 3.20 10.81
CA ALA A 8 10.07 1.83 11.28
C ALA A 8 8.67 1.62 11.86
N ARG A 9 8.08 2.64 12.50
CA ARG A 9 6.70 2.57 12.99
C ARG A 9 5.68 2.54 11.86
N ILE A 10 5.83 3.41 10.85
CA ILE A 10 4.95 3.44 9.67
C ILE A 10 5.10 2.13 8.88
N GLN A 11 6.32 1.66 8.68
CA GLN A 11 6.61 0.40 7.98
C GLN A 11 6.04 -0.81 8.73
N GLY A 12 6.14 -0.83 10.06
CA GLY A 12 5.52 -1.85 10.89
C GLY A 12 4.00 -1.85 10.77
N MET A 13 3.35 -0.67 10.75
CA MET A 13 1.91 -0.57 10.53
C MET A 13 1.53 -1.04 9.12
N ALA A 14 2.27 -0.62 8.09
CA ALA A 14 2.03 -1.04 6.71
C ALA A 14 2.17 -2.55 6.53
N LEU A 15 3.17 -3.18 7.15
CA LEU A 15 3.33 -4.64 7.14
C LEU A 15 2.20 -5.33 7.91
N LEU A 16 1.79 -4.81 9.05
CA LEU A 16 0.67 -5.37 9.81
C LEU A 16 -0.62 -5.33 8.98
N PHE A 17 -0.99 -4.18 8.41
CA PHE A 17 -2.22 -4.06 7.63
C PHE A 17 -2.16 -4.81 6.29
N GLY A 18 -1.03 -4.78 5.58
CA GLY A 18 -0.86 -5.48 4.32
C GLY A 18 -0.83 -7.01 4.46
N LEU A 19 -0.39 -7.52 5.61
CA LEU A 19 -0.31 -8.97 5.86
C LEU A 19 -1.58 -9.56 6.49
N VAL A 20 -2.47 -8.72 7.05
CA VAL A 20 -3.74 -9.16 7.68
C VAL A 20 -4.60 -9.96 6.69
N GLY A 21 -4.79 -9.46 5.45
CA GLY A 21 -5.59 -10.13 4.44
C GLY A 21 -5.06 -11.53 4.06
N PRO A 22 -3.78 -11.65 3.66
CA PRO A 22 -3.14 -12.94 3.41
C PRO A 22 -3.17 -13.91 4.60
N ILE A 23 -2.96 -13.44 5.84
CA ILE A 23 -3.03 -14.29 7.03
C ILE A 23 -4.45 -14.83 7.24
N PHE A 24 -5.47 -13.99 7.10
CA PHE A 24 -6.87 -14.41 7.24
C PHE A 24 -7.24 -15.50 6.23
N LEU A 25 -6.84 -15.33 4.98
CA LEU A 25 -7.04 -16.33 3.93
C LEU A 25 -6.26 -17.61 4.23
N PHE A 26 -5.00 -17.51 4.68
CA PHE A 26 -4.19 -18.65 5.04
C PHE A 26 -4.83 -19.49 6.16
N VAL A 27 -5.29 -18.84 7.23
CA VAL A 27 -5.96 -19.52 8.35
C VAL A 27 -7.27 -20.19 7.90
N TYR A 28 -8.07 -19.50 7.06
CA TYR A 28 -9.29 -20.07 6.51
C TYR A 28 -9.05 -21.38 5.74
N PHE A 29 -8.01 -21.43 4.90
CA PHE A 29 -7.67 -22.63 4.14
C PHE A 29 -7.00 -23.71 5.00
N ALA A 30 -6.22 -23.33 6.01
CA ALA A 30 -5.52 -24.27 6.89
C ALA A 30 -6.45 -24.98 7.89
N ALA A 31 -7.54 -24.33 8.33
CA ALA A 31 -8.44 -24.84 9.36
C ALA A 31 -9.66 -25.62 8.81
N GLN A 32 -9.61 -26.10 7.55
CA GLN A 32 -10.74 -26.86 6.98
C GLN A 32 -10.98 -28.19 7.73
N PRO A 33 -12.25 -28.58 7.99
CA PRO A 33 -13.49 -28.09 7.39
C PRO A 33 -14.40 -27.34 8.38
N ASP A 34 -13.86 -26.38 9.15
CA ASP A 34 -14.69 -25.64 10.12
C ASP A 34 -15.51 -24.51 9.42
N PRO A 35 -16.85 -24.64 9.33
CA PRO A 35 -17.72 -23.65 8.67
C PRO A 35 -17.77 -22.30 9.40
N THR A 36 -17.31 -22.25 10.65
CA THR A 36 -17.26 -21.02 11.46
C THR A 36 -16.27 -20.01 10.87
N LEU A 37 -15.23 -20.46 10.13
CA LEU A 37 -14.23 -19.57 9.53
C LEU A 37 -14.67 -18.88 8.23
N ARG A 38 -15.86 -19.15 7.69
CA ARG A 38 -16.34 -18.53 6.43
C ARG A 38 -16.29 -17.00 6.43
N TRP A 39 -16.44 -16.35 7.57
CA TRP A 39 -16.31 -14.89 7.66
C TRP A 39 -14.89 -14.41 7.35
N MET A 40 -13.86 -15.20 7.68
CA MET A 40 -12.45 -14.84 7.48
C MET A 40 -12.09 -14.83 6.01
N TYR A 41 -12.71 -15.69 5.21
CA TYR A 41 -12.55 -15.69 3.76
C TYR A 41 -13.01 -14.37 3.14
N TRP A 42 -14.23 -13.94 3.43
CA TRP A 42 -14.81 -12.72 2.86
C TRP A 42 -14.09 -11.46 3.36
N TRP A 43 -13.78 -11.39 4.65
CA TRP A 43 -13.03 -10.26 5.21
C TRP A 43 -11.58 -10.23 4.74
N GLY A 44 -10.91 -11.38 4.67
CA GLY A 44 -9.55 -11.48 4.16
C GLY A 44 -9.46 -10.99 2.72
N LEU A 45 -10.39 -11.44 1.86
CA LEU A 45 -10.47 -10.99 0.47
C LEU A 45 -10.75 -9.48 0.35
N LEU A 46 -11.70 -8.96 1.14
CA LEU A 46 -12.04 -7.53 1.13
C LEU A 46 -10.84 -6.66 1.57
N ILE A 47 -10.16 -7.04 2.65
CA ILE A 47 -9.00 -6.32 3.18
C ILE A 47 -7.85 -6.36 2.16
N THR A 48 -7.55 -7.51 1.57
CA THR A 48 -6.53 -7.63 0.52
C THR A 48 -6.87 -6.75 -0.70
N ALA A 49 -8.11 -6.77 -1.16
CA ALA A 49 -8.52 -5.93 -2.28
C ALA A 49 -8.37 -4.43 -1.95
N ALA A 50 -8.82 -4.01 -0.77
CA ALA A 50 -8.68 -2.63 -0.33
C ALA A 50 -7.20 -2.21 -0.21
N ASP A 51 -6.33 -3.07 0.33
CA ASP A 51 -4.89 -2.81 0.46
C ASP A 51 -4.23 -2.59 -0.91
N ILE A 52 -4.52 -3.46 -1.89
CA ILE A 52 -4.03 -3.32 -3.26
C ILE A 52 -4.53 -2.01 -3.90
N LEU A 53 -5.82 -1.69 -3.74
CA LEU A 53 -6.40 -0.47 -4.31
C LEU A 53 -5.78 0.80 -3.69
N ILE A 54 -5.53 0.81 -2.39
CA ILE A 54 -4.83 1.90 -1.71
C ILE A 54 -3.39 2.01 -2.24
N ALA A 55 -2.67 0.89 -2.37
CA ALA A 55 -1.31 0.89 -2.90
C ALA A 55 -1.25 1.44 -4.33
N LEU A 56 -2.22 1.08 -5.18
CA LEU A 56 -2.34 1.63 -6.54
C LEU A 56 -2.66 3.13 -6.52
N ALA A 57 -3.61 3.57 -5.69
CA ALA A 57 -3.97 4.98 -5.59
C ALA A 57 -2.80 5.85 -5.09
N VAL A 58 -2.05 5.37 -4.09
CA VAL A 58 -0.85 6.06 -3.60
C VAL A 58 0.20 6.12 -4.71
N THR A 59 0.45 5.00 -5.39
CA THR A 59 1.43 4.94 -6.49
C THR A 59 1.07 5.92 -7.61
N ASP A 60 -0.20 5.94 -8.02
CA ASP A 60 -0.69 6.87 -9.04
C ASP A 60 -0.52 8.33 -8.62
N SER A 61 -0.82 8.66 -7.35
CA SER A 61 -0.64 10.01 -6.81
C SER A 61 0.83 10.46 -6.81
N VAL A 62 1.77 9.54 -6.55
CA VAL A 62 3.20 9.82 -6.55
C VAL A 62 3.71 9.99 -7.98
N VAL A 63 3.38 9.06 -8.88
CA VAL A 63 3.80 9.08 -10.30
C VAL A 63 3.27 10.31 -11.02
N SER A 64 2.01 10.68 -10.77
CA SER A 64 1.40 11.88 -11.35
C SER A 64 2.13 13.15 -10.92
N ARG A 65 2.53 13.23 -9.65
CA ARG A 65 3.27 14.38 -9.12
C ARG A 65 4.66 14.52 -9.72
N ASP A 66 5.36 13.42 -9.94
CA ASP A 66 6.68 13.42 -10.57
C ASP A 66 6.61 13.88 -12.04
N ARG A 67 5.57 13.45 -12.77
CA ARG A 67 5.31 13.93 -14.14
C ARG A 67 5.09 15.44 -14.20
N ASP A 68 4.27 15.99 -13.30
CA ASP A 68 4.03 17.43 -13.23
C ASP A 68 5.32 18.24 -12.98
N ILE A 69 6.21 17.71 -12.14
CA ILE A 69 7.50 18.35 -11.86
C ILE A 69 8.40 18.30 -13.11
N ALA A 70 8.49 17.15 -13.77
CA ALA A 70 9.28 16.98 -14.99
C ALA A 70 8.78 17.91 -16.11
N ASP A 71 7.47 18.01 -16.30
CA ASP A 71 6.85 18.90 -17.29
C ASP A 71 7.14 20.38 -17.00
N LYS A 72 7.08 20.79 -15.72
CA LYS A 72 7.46 22.15 -15.31
C LYS A 72 8.94 22.42 -15.60
N ALA A 73 9.83 21.49 -15.29
CA ALA A 73 11.26 21.61 -15.56
C ALA A 73 11.55 21.71 -17.07
N ALA A 74 10.84 20.93 -17.89
CA ALA A 74 10.98 20.98 -19.34
C ALA A 74 10.54 22.33 -19.94
N ARG A 75 9.53 22.99 -19.34
CA ARG A 75 9.00 24.30 -19.78
C ARG A 75 9.85 25.50 -19.35
N LEU A 76 10.83 25.34 -18.47
CA LEU A 76 11.70 26.45 -18.04
C LEU A 76 12.69 26.84 -19.17
N PRO A 77 12.80 28.15 -19.50
CA PRO A 77 13.71 28.63 -20.55
C PRO A 77 15.17 28.31 -20.20
N ARG A 78 16.00 28.01 -21.22
CA ARG A 78 17.41 27.59 -21.06
C ARG A 78 18.24 28.55 -20.20
N SER A 79 17.94 29.85 -20.17
CA SER A 79 18.70 30.87 -19.43
C SER A 79 18.63 30.78 -17.90
N ARG A 80 17.89 29.81 -17.33
CA ARG A 80 17.78 29.57 -15.87
C ARG A 80 18.29 28.17 -15.48
N ARG A 81 18.89 27.42 -16.41
CA ARG A 81 19.42 26.07 -16.20
C ARG A 81 20.93 26.03 -15.88
N ASP A 82 21.60 27.17 -15.90
CA ASP A 82 23.06 27.32 -15.79
C ASP A 82 23.45 28.02 -14.47
#